data_AF-A0A0V8DMZ6-F1
#
_entry.id   AF-A0A0V8DMZ6-F1
#
_cell.length_a   1.000
_cell.length_b   1.000
_cell.length_c   1.000
_cell.angle_alpha   90.00
_cell.angle_beta   90.00
_cell.angle_gamma   90.00
#
_symmetry.space_group_name_H-M   'P 1'
#
loop_
_entity.id
_entity.type
_entity.pdbx_description
1 polymer ?
#
loop_
_entity_poly.entity_id
_entity_poly.type
_entity_poly.pdbx_seq_one_letter_code
_entity_poly.pdbx_strand_id
1 'polypeptide(L)'
;MIKDIELMKEHNFNAVRCSHYPNDSRWYELCDEYGLYVMDEANIETHGMTPMNRLTNDPTYLPLMSERVTRMVMRERNHPSIIIWSLGNESGYGSNHQALYDWCKSFDSSRPVHYEGGDDASRGATDATDIICPMYARVDSPSINAPYSLKTWMGVSGENRPLILCEYAHDMGNSLGGFGKYWQAFREIDRLQGGFIWDWVDQGLLKDGNYAYGGDFGDKPNDRQFSLNGLVFPNRQAKPALREAKYWQQYYQFELEKNPLGQVFAFTVTNEYLFRSTDNEKLCYQLTNGLEVLWENELILNMPAEGL
;
A
#
# COMPACT_ATOMS: atom_id res chain seq x y z
N MET A 1 6.00 12.19 -11.17
CA MET A 1 6.01 10.89 -11.90
C MET A 1 7.39 10.25 -11.84
N ILE A 2 8.33 10.48 -12.76
CA ILE A 2 9.65 9.78 -12.76
C ILE A 2 10.37 9.91 -11.40
N LYS A 3 10.52 11.14 -10.88
CA LYS A 3 11.12 11.37 -9.56
C LYS A 3 10.41 10.59 -8.43
N ASP A 4 9.09 10.47 -8.50
CA ASP A 4 8.34 9.73 -7.48
C ASP A 4 8.62 8.22 -7.60
N ILE A 5 8.63 7.68 -8.82
CA ILE A 5 8.93 6.27 -9.10
C ILE A 5 10.34 5.91 -8.66
N GLU A 6 11.34 6.73 -9.01
CA GLU A 6 12.73 6.52 -8.60
C GLU A 6 12.85 6.51 -7.08
N LEU A 7 12.27 7.51 -6.39
CA LEU A 7 12.27 7.56 -4.93
C LEU A 7 11.55 6.36 -4.30
N MET A 8 10.41 5.94 -4.84
CA MET A 8 9.69 4.74 -4.37
C MET A 8 10.58 3.51 -4.46
N LYS A 9 11.20 3.26 -5.63
CA LYS A 9 12.07 2.09 -5.84
C LYS A 9 13.34 2.14 -4.99
N GLU A 10 13.96 3.31 -4.84
CA GLU A 10 15.11 3.53 -3.95
C GLU A 10 14.79 3.25 -2.47
N HIS A 11 13.51 3.27 -2.10
CA HIS A 11 13.01 3.02 -0.75
C HIS A 11 12.24 1.70 -0.65
N ASN A 12 12.51 0.75 -1.55
CA ASN A 12 12.02 -0.63 -1.55
C ASN A 12 10.51 -0.81 -1.83
N PHE A 13 9.79 0.24 -2.20
CA PHE A 13 8.40 0.11 -2.66
C PHE A 13 8.35 -0.62 -4.01
N ASN A 14 7.41 -1.56 -4.12
CA ASN A 14 7.14 -2.32 -5.35
C ASN A 14 5.74 -2.11 -5.90
N ALA A 15 4.86 -1.38 -5.19
CA ALA A 15 3.47 -1.22 -5.57
C ALA A 15 2.96 0.19 -5.26
N VAL A 16 1.95 0.62 -6.01
CA VAL A 16 1.23 1.89 -5.85
C VAL A 16 -0.27 1.69 -6.09
N ARG A 17 -1.09 2.28 -5.23
CA ARG A 17 -2.54 2.38 -5.41
C ARG A 17 -2.87 3.76 -5.96
N CYS A 18 -3.72 3.84 -6.98
CA CYS A 18 -4.15 5.09 -7.60
C CYS A 18 -5.24 5.79 -6.75
N SER A 19 -4.93 6.19 -5.52
CA SER A 19 -5.87 6.87 -4.63
C SER A 19 -6.31 8.23 -5.19
N HIS A 20 -7.59 8.50 -5.49
CA HIS A 20 -8.73 7.57 -5.60
C HIS A 20 -9.40 7.72 -6.97
N TYR A 21 -8.60 7.65 -8.03
CA TYR A 21 -9.04 7.85 -9.40
C TYR A 21 -7.98 7.38 -10.41
N PRO A 22 -8.38 7.11 -11.67
CA PRO A 22 -7.42 6.77 -12.71
C PRO A 22 -6.44 7.93 -12.91
N ASN A 23 -5.16 7.61 -12.96
CA ASN A 23 -4.08 8.56 -13.19
C ASN A 23 -3.99 9.00 -14.66
N ASP A 24 -3.08 9.93 -14.92
CA ASP A 24 -2.62 10.25 -16.28
C ASP A 24 -2.05 8.99 -16.94
N SER A 25 -2.37 8.74 -18.22
CA SER A 25 -1.95 7.52 -18.92
C SER A 25 -0.42 7.33 -18.93
N ARG A 26 0.36 8.42 -18.88
CA ARG A 26 1.82 8.35 -18.78
C ARG A 26 2.30 7.69 -17.49
N TRP A 27 1.51 7.72 -16.42
CA TRP A 27 1.83 7.04 -15.16
C TRP A 27 1.97 5.53 -15.35
N TYR A 28 0.99 4.90 -16.00
CA TYR A 28 0.99 3.45 -16.21
C TYR A 28 2.10 3.01 -17.17
N GLU A 29 2.36 3.78 -18.23
CA GLU A 29 3.52 3.54 -19.11
C GLU A 29 4.85 3.55 -18.34
N LEU A 30 5.01 4.49 -17.40
CA LEU A 30 6.20 4.57 -16.57
C LEU A 30 6.25 3.42 -15.55
N CYS A 31 5.12 3.02 -14.96
CA CYS A 31 5.06 1.86 -14.07
C CYS A 31 5.37 0.54 -14.80
N ASP A 32 4.96 0.40 -16.06
CA ASP A 32 5.34 -0.74 -16.91
C ASP A 32 6.86 -0.78 -17.14
N GLU A 33 7.46 0.37 -17.44
CA GLU A 33 8.89 0.47 -17.77
C GLU A 33 9.79 0.31 -16.55
N TYR A 34 9.47 0.98 -15.43
CA TYR A 34 10.29 0.96 -14.21
C TYR A 34 9.96 -0.22 -13.27
N GLY A 35 8.82 -0.88 -13.49
CA GLY A 35 8.36 -2.00 -12.68
C GLY A 35 7.81 -1.58 -11.32
N LEU A 36 6.53 -1.22 -11.28
CA LEU A 36 5.71 -1.11 -10.07
C LEU A 36 4.39 -1.83 -10.31
N TYR A 37 3.92 -2.59 -9.32
CA TYR A 37 2.57 -3.13 -9.31
C TYR A 37 1.57 -2.01 -9.07
N VAL A 38 0.54 -1.92 -9.89
CA VAL A 38 -0.47 -0.86 -9.83
C VAL A 38 -1.83 -1.47 -9.47
N MET A 39 -2.47 -0.87 -8.48
CA MET A 39 -3.92 -0.98 -8.29
C MET A 39 -4.57 0.26 -8.91
N ASP A 40 -5.27 0.07 -10.02
CA ASP A 40 -5.96 1.17 -10.72
C ASP A 40 -7.39 1.29 -10.19
N GLU A 41 -7.79 2.50 -9.80
CA GLU A 41 -8.99 2.74 -8.99
C GLU A 41 -9.97 3.68 -9.68
N ALA A 42 -11.23 3.28 -9.76
CA ALA A 42 -12.25 4.09 -10.39
C ALA A 42 -12.48 5.37 -9.57
N ASN A 43 -12.74 6.48 -10.27
CA ASN A 43 -13.02 7.77 -9.65
C ASN A 43 -14.42 7.79 -9.04
N ILE A 44 -14.64 7.06 -7.94
CA ILE A 44 -15.91 6.95 -7.23
C ILE A 44 -15.61 7.07 -5.74
N GLU A 45 -15.99 8.20 -5.15
CA GLU A 45 -15.96 8.40 -3.71
C GLU A 45 -17.17 9.21 -3.28
N THR A 46 -17.94 8.69 -2.31
CA THR A 46 -19.16 9.34 -1.80
C THR A 46 -19.14 9.43 -0.28
N HIS A 47 -17.95 9.63 0.30
CA HIS A 47 -17.71 9.65 1.75
C HIS A 47 -18.71 10.56 2.48
N GLY A 48 -19.00 11.74 1.94
CA GLY A 48 -19.90 12.73 2.56
C GLY A 48 -21.39 12.37 2.61
N MET A 49 -21.80 11.20 2.14
CA MET A 49 -23.20 10.76 2.16
C MET A 49 -23.57 10.08 3.49
N THR A 50 -24.86 10.07 3.86
CA THR A 50 -25.34 9.39 5.07
C THR A 50 -26.61 8.56 4.80
N PRO A 51 -26.58 7.22 4.87
CA PRO A 51 -25.38 6.40 4.96
C PRO A 51 -24.46 6.60 3.75
N MET A 52 -23.19 6.21 3.88
CA MET A 52 -22.17 6.41 2.86
C MET A 52 -22.56 5.76 1.51
N ASN A 53 -23.30 4.65 1.56
CA ASN A 53 -23.80 3.94 0.38
C ASN A 53 -25.10 4.52 -0.23
N ARG A 54 -25.57 5.70 0.20
CA ARG A 54 -26.86 6.25 -0.25
C ARG A 54 -26.96 6.30 -1.78
N LEU A 55 -25.90 6.70 -2.46
CA LEU A 55 -25.87 6.77 -3.92
C LEU A 55 -25.55 5.41 -4.55
N THR A 56 -24.65 4.65 -3.94
CA THR A 56 -24.14 3.39 -4.50
C THR A 56 -25.11 2.22 -4.33
N ASN A 57 -26.16 2.38 -3.53
CA ASN A 57 -27.28 1.45 -3.42
C ASN A 57 -28.55 1.91 -4.18
N ASP A 58 -28.49 3.06 -4.85
CA ASP A 58 -29.59 3.58 -5.67
C ASP A 58 -29.33 3.25 -7.16
N PRO A 59 -30.17 2.42 -7.81
CA PRO A 59 -29.96 1.99 -9.19
C PRO A 59 -30.01 3.15 -10.20
N THR A 60 -30.56 4.32 -9.84
CA THR A 60 -30.54 5.50 -10.71
C THR A 60 -29.12 6.04 -10.94
N TYR A 61 -28.18 5.75 -10.03
CA TYR A 61 -26.77 6.14 -10.15
C TYR A 61 -25.90 5.07 -10.84
N LEU A 62 -26.43 3.86 -11.09
CA LEU A 62 -25.67 2.79 -11.74
C LEU A 62 -25.06 3.21 -13.09
N PRO A 63 -25.77 3.93 -14.00
CA PRO A 63 -25.15 4.38 -15.25
C PRO A 63 -23.95 5.33 -15.03
N LEU A 64 -24.02 6.19 -14.01
CA LEU A 64 -22.95 7.14 -13.70
C LEU A 64 -21.72 6.45 -13.09
N MET A 65 -21.94 5.47 -12.23
CA MET A 65 -20.87 4.64 -11.66
C MET A 65 -20.27 3.71 -12.71
N SER A 66 -21.10 3.13 -13.58
CA SER A 66 -20.64 2.20 -14.61
C SER A 66 -19.73 2.88 -15.62
N GLU A 67 -20.02 4.11 -16.04
CA GLU A 67 -19.10 4.85 -16.90
C GLU A 67 -17.72 5.05 -16.27
N ARG A 68 -17.64 5.28 -14.95
CA ARG A 68 -16.37 5.51 -14.25
C ARG A 68 -15.52 4.24 -14.17
N VAL A 69 -16.14 3.10 -13.87
CA VAL A 69 -15.43 1.80 -13.82
C VAL A 69 -15.12 1.30 -15.23
N THR A 70 -16.12 1.22 -16.10
CA THR A 70 -15.95 0.61 -17.43
C THR A 70 -14.96 1.39 -18.29
N ARG A 71 -14.95 2.72 -18.25
CA ARG A 71 -14.01 3.53 -19.03
C ARG A 71 -12.58 3.43 -18.51
N MET A 72 -12.38 3.31 -17.19
CA MET A 72 -11.06 3.03 -16.61
C MET A 72 -10.52 1.70 -17.16
N VAL A 73 -11.25 0.61 -16.96
CA VAL A 73 -10.84 -0.73 -17.40
C VAL A 73 -10.62 -0.77 -18.92
N MET A 74 -11.52 -0.18 -19.70
CA MET A 74 -11.39 -0.16 -21.17
C MET A 74 -10.16 0.61 -21.65
N ARG A 75 -9.77 1.69 -20.95
CA ARG A 75 -8.60 2.51 -21.27
C ARG A 75 -7.31 1.79 -20.89
N GLU A 76 -7.27 1.17 -19.71
CA GLU A 76 -6.00 0.78 -19.06
C GLU A 76 -5.69 -0.73 -19.06
N ARG A 77 -6.63 -1.61 -19.46
CA ARG A 77 -6.50 -3.08 -19.42
C ARG A 77 -5.24 -3.70 -20.03
N ASN A 78 -4.56 -2.99 -20.92
CA ASN A 78 -3.37 -3.49 -21.61
C ASN A 78 -2.06 -3.22 -20.87
N HIS A 79 -2.09 -2.46 -19.76
CA HIS A 79 -0.91 -2.21 -18.94
C HIS A 79 -0.57 -3.43 -18.06
N PRO A 80 0.61 -4.04 -18.21
CA PRO A 80 1.05 -5.14 -17.36
C PRO A 80 1.33 -4.73 -15.92
N SER A 81 1.67 -3.46 -15.66
CA SER A 81 1.84 -2.96 -14.30
C SER A 81 0.55 -3.03 -13.48
N ILE A 82 -0.61 -2.85 -14.11
CA ILE A 82 -1.90 -2.96 -13.43
C ILE A 82 -2.17 -4.42 -13.14
N ILE A 83 -2.25 -4.77 -11.86
CA ILE A 83 -2.51 -6.13 -11.39
C ILE A 83 -3.83 -6.25 -10.62
N ILE A 84 -4.44 -5.14 -10.19
CA ILE A 84 -5.70 -5.13 -9.43
C ILE A 84 -6.58 -3.98 -9.95
N TRP A 85 -7.87 -4.25 -10.15
CA TRP A 85 -8.88 -3.20 -10.35
C TRP A 85 -9.52 -2.83 -9.02
N SER A 86 -9.71 -1.54 -8.73
CA SER A 86 -10.46 -1.07 -7.58
C SER A 86 -11.73 -0.33 -8.00
N LEU A 87 -12.87 -0.64 -7.34
CA LEU A 87 -14.18 -0.07 -7.69
C LEU A 87 -14.39 1.37 -7.19
N GLY A 88 -13.43 1.92 -6.45
CA GLY A 88 -13.49 3.25 -5.85
C GLY A 88 -13.06 3.22 -4.39
N ASN A 89 -13.43 4.27 -3.66
CA ASN A 89 -13.06 4.47 -2.26
C ASN A 89 -14.28 4.93 -1.45
N GLU A 90 -14.30 4.64 -0.14
CA GLU A 90 -15.21 5.18 0.88
C GLU A 90 -16.61 5.60 0.36
N SER A 91 -17.31 4.66 -0.28
CA SER A 91 -18.65 4.87 -0.85
C SER A 91 -19.68 3.89 -0.28
N GLY A 92 -19.39 3.33 0.90
CA GLY A 92 -20.11 2.23 1.54
C GLY A 92 -20.25 1.01 0.62
N TYR A 93 -21.13 0.07 0.91
CA TYR A 93 -21.44 -1.04 0.01
C TYR A 93 -22.89 -1.00 -0.45
N GLY A 94 -23.14 -1.22 -1.74
CA GLY A 94 -24.45 -1.09 -2.36
C GLY A 94 -24.56 -1.93 -3.63
N SER A 95 -25.79 -2.14 -4.08
CA SER A 95 -26.09 -3.00 -5.25
C SER A 95 -25.34 -2.61 -6.52
N ASN A 96 -25.00 -1.33 -6.70
CA ASN A 96 -24.22 -0.89 -7.86
C ASN A 96 -22.78 -1.40 -7.80
N HIS A 97 -22.16 -1.50 -6.61
CA HIS A 97 -20.83 -2.10 -6.48
C HIS A 97 -20.84 -3.57 -6.88
N GLN A 98 -21.86 -4.34 -6.45
CA GLN A 98 -21.97 -5.74 -6.85
C GLN A 98 -22.09 -5.89 -8.38
N ALA A 99 -22.94 -5.08 -9.02
CA ALA A 99 -23.10 -5.12 -10.47
C ALA A 99 -21.79 -4.78 -11.22
N LEU A 100 -20.99 -3.85 -10.68
CA LEU A 100 -19.72 -3.44 -11.28
C LEU A 100 -18.59 -4.43 -11.02
N TYR A 101 -18.58 -5.06 -9.84
CA TYR A 101 -17.74 -6.21 -9.55
C TYR A 101 -18.01 -7.33 -10.56
N ASP A 102 -19.27 -7.76 -10.69
CA ASP A 102 -19.67 -8.84 -11.60
C ASP A 102 -19.27 -8.51 -13.06
N TRP A 103 -19.45 -7.25 -13.46
CA TRP A 103 -19.01 -6.79 -14.78
C TRP A 103 -17.49 -6.89 -14.95
N CYS A 104 -16.70 -6.41 -13.99
CA CYS A 104 -15.23 -6.52 -14.05
C CYS A 104 -14.80 -7.98 -14.15
N LYS A 105 -15.34 -8.87 -13.31
CA LYS A 105 -15.03 -10.31 -13.33
C LYS A 105 -15.42 -10.96 -14.66
N SER A 106 -16.51 -10.52 -15.28
CA SER A 106 -16.95 -11.03 -16.59
C SER A 106 -16.13 -10.47 -17.74
N PHE A 107 -15.66 -9.23 -17.66
CA PHE A 107 -14.98 -8.54 -18.75
C PHE A 107 -13.48 -8.83 -18.78
N ASP A 108 -12.83 -8.78 -17.62
CA ASP A 108 -11.40 -9.03 -17.44
C ASP A 108 -11.18 -10.02 -16.30
N SER A 109 -11.08 -11.30 -16.65
CA SER A 109 -10.79 -12.36 -15.68
C SER A 109 -9.30 -12.47 -15.34
N SER A 110 -8.41 -11.65 -15.92
CA SER A 110 -6.97 -11.74 -15.68
C SER A 110 -6.52 -11.04 -14.40
N ARG A 111 -7.41 -10.25 -13.76
CA ARG A 111 -7.08 -9.45 -12.56
C ARG A 111 -8.14 -9.64 -11.46
N PRO A 112 -7.74 -9.69 -10.18
CA PRO A 112 -8.67 -9.55 -9.06
C PRO A 112 -9.29 -8.14 -9.00
N VAL A 113 -10.45 -8.06 -8.36
CA VAL A 113 -11.18 -6.83 -8.08
C VAL A 113 -11.13 -6.55 -6.58
N HIS A 114 -10.82 -5.32 -6.24
CA HIS A 114 -10.69 -4.78 -4.91
C HIS A 114 -11.81 -3.77 -4.63
N TYR A 115 -12.38 -3.80 -3.43
CA TYR A 115 -13.20 -2.71 -2.93
C TYR A 115 -13.34 -2.77 -1.41
N GLU A 116 -12.93 -1.71 -0.72
CA GLU A 116 -12.98 -1.65 0.75
C GLU A 116 -14.38 -1.37 1.29
N GLY A 117 -15.20 -0.60 0.57
CA GLY A 117 -16.42 -0.04 1.15
C GLY A 117 -17.36 -1.09 1.76
N GLY A 118 -18.03 -0.69 2.83
CA GLY A 118 -18.95 -1.53 3.60
C GLY A 118 -19.56 -0.75 4.75
N ASP A 119 -20.30 -1.43 5.61
CA ASP A 119 -20.67 -0.90 6.92
C ASP A 119 -19.64 -1.32 7.99
N ASP A 120 -19.89 -1.00 9.27
CA ASP A 120 -18.99 -1.34 10.37
C ASP A 120 -18.71 -2.85 10.51
N ALA A 121 -19.60 -3.70 10.01
CA ALA A 121 -19.47 -5.15 10.10
C ALA A 121 -18.80 -5.79 8.87
N SER A 122 -18.86 -5.13 7.71
CA SER A 122 -18.51 -5.73 6.42
C SER A 122 -17.43 -5.00 5.63
N ARG A 123 -17.04 -3.78 6.06
CA ARG A 123 -15.97 -3.02 5.41
C ARG A 123 -14.68 -3.84 5.29
N GLY A 124 -14.09 -3.78 4.11
CA GLY A 124 -12.92 -4.51 3.67
C GLY A 124 -13.19 -5.96 3.27
N ALA A 125 -14.42 -6.48 3.35
CA ALA A 125 -14.68 -7.91 3.19
C ALA A 125 -16.06 -8.27 2.59
N THR A 126 -16.69 -7.36 1.85
CA THR A 126 -17.96 -7.59 1.16
C THR A 126 -17.83 -8.59 0.00
N ASP A 127 -18.94 -8.91 -0.66
CA ASP A 127 -18.95 -9.78 -1.85
C ASP A 127 -18.36 -9.10 -3.10
N ALA A 128 -18.20 -7.77 -3.09
CA ALA A 128 -17.63 -7.00 -4.19
C ALA A 128 -16.09 -6.86 -4.13
N THR A 129 -15.41 -7.75 -3.40
CA THR A 129 -13.94 -7.80 -3.32
C THR A 129 -13.40 -9.23 -3.27
N ASP A 130 -12.39 -9.50 -4.11
CA ASP A 130 -11.60 -10.73 -4.11
C ASP A 130 -10.56 -10.75 -2.97
N ILE A 131 -10.26 -9.58 -2.40
CA ILE A 131 -9.18 -9.37 -1.42
C ILE A 131 -9.78 -8.75 -0.15
N ILE A 132 -9.43 -9.27 1.02
CA ILE A 132 -9.75 -8.60 2.28
C ILE A 132 -8.89 -7.34 2.35
N CYS A 133 -9.50 -6.17 2.34
CA CYS A 133 -8.79 -4.93 2.05
C CYS A 133 -9.16 -3.76 2.97
N PRO A 134 -9.12 -3.94 4.30
CA PRO A 134 -9.48 -2.88 5.21
C PRO A 134 -8.49 -1.73 5.15
N MET A 135 -8.95 -0.55 5.55
CA MET A 135 -8.10 0.59 5.86
C MET A 135 -7.84 0.67 7.37
N TYR A 136 -6.58 0.91 7.76
CA TYR A 136 -6.14 1.17 9.13
C TYR A 136 -6.47 0.08 10.17
N ALA A 137 -6.76 -1.16 9.73
CA ALA A 137 -6.86 -2.31 10.62
C ALA A 137 -5.52 -2.54 11.33
N ARG A 138 -5.54 -2.66 12.66
CA ARG A 138 -4.33 -2.89 13.44
C ARG A 138 -3.96 -4.37 13.43
N VAL A 139 -2.68 -4.66 13.68
CA VAL A 139 -2.14 -6.03 13.67
C VAL A 139 -2.83 -6.94 14.70
N ASP A 140 -2.81 -6.53 15.98
CA ASP A 140 -3.24 -7.37 17.11
C ASP A 140 -4.47 -6.84 17.88
N SER A 141 -5.03 -5.68 17.49
CA SER A 141 -6.11 -5.03 18.23
C SER A 141 -7.23 -4.54 17.32
N PRO A 142 -8.47 -4.37 17.83
CA PRO A 142 -9.55 -3.77 17.06
C PRO A 142 -9.25 -2.33 16.65
N SER A 143 -9.88 -1.89 15.57
CA SER A 143 -9.90 -0.50 15.13
C SER A 143 -11.33 -0.12 14.76
N ILE A 144 -11.66 1.17 14.74
CA ILE A 144 -12.99 1.61 14.26
C ILE A 144 -13.15 1.49 12.74
N ASN A 145 -12.02 1.39 12.01
CA ASN A 145 -11.98 1.34 10.56
C ASN A 145 -12.00 -0.08 10.00
N ALA A 146 -12.09 -1.11 10.85
CA ALA A 146 -12.18 -2.50 10.42
C ALA A 146 -12.86 -3.37 11.49
N PRO A 147 -13.67 -4.37 11.10
CA PRO A 147 -14.37 -5.23 12.04
C PRO A 147 -13.41 -6.08 12.91
N TYR A 148 -12.23 -6.40 12.38
CA TYR A 148 -11.25 -7.29 13.02
C TYR A 148 -9.82 -6.74 12.90
N SER A 149 -8.95 -7.19 13.82
CA SER A 149 -7.50 -7.05 13.66
C SER A 149 -7.00 -7.96 12.53
N LEU A 150 -5.81 -7.71 12.00
CA LEU A 150 -5.22 -8.53 10.93
C LEU A 150 -5.10 -10.00 11.33
N LYS A 151 -4.60 -10.28 12.54
CA LYS A 151 -4.47 -11.66 13.02
C LYS A 151 -5.82 -12.31 13.29
N THR A 152 -6.81 -11.52 13.73
CA THR A 152 -8.17 -12.04 13.94
C THR A 152 -8.81 -12.46 12.61
N TRP A 153 -8.61 -11.68 11.53
CA TRP A 153 -9.09 -12.03 10.19
C TRP A 153 -8.66 -13.42 9.73
N MET A 154 -7.44 -13.85 10.08
CA MET A 154 -6.90 -15.16 9.70
C MET A 154 -7.63 -16.35 10.33
N GLY A 155 -8.35 -16.11 11.44
CA GLY A 155 -9.12 -17.13 12.15
C GLY A 155 -10.64 -17.08 11.89
N VAL A 156 -11.13 -16.18 11.03
CA VAL A 156 -12.56 -16.06 10.73
C VAL A 156 -13.01 -17.28 9.92
N SER A 157 -13.99 -18.01 10.44
CA SER A 157 -14.51 -19.24 9.81
C SER A 157 -15.05 -18.95 8.40
N GLY A 158 -14.63 -19.75 7.43
CA GLY A 158 -15.05 -19.63 6.03
C GLY A 158 -14.32 -18.57 5.21
N GLU A 159 -13.50 -17.73 5.83
CA GLU A 159 -12.75 -16.69 5.15
C GLU A 159 -11.37 -17.19 4.72
N ASN A 160 -11.14 -17.26 3.39
CA ASN A 160 -9.92 -17.81 2.78
C ASN A 160 -9.20 -16.83 1.85
N ARG A 161 -9.75 -15.63 1.64
CA ARG A 161 -9.15 -14.61 0.77
C ARG A 161 -7.81 -14.12 1.31
N PRO A 162 -6.89 -13.65 0.45
CA PRO A 162 -5.72 -12.91 0.92
C PRO A 162 -6.15 -11.58 1.54
N LEU A 163 -5.30 -11.02 2.39
CA LEU A 163 -5.49 -9.70 2.98
C LEU A 163 -4.36 -8.76 2.54
N ILE A 164 -4.74 -7.65 1.91
CA ILE A 164 -3.84 -6.54 1.55
C ILE A 164 -4.52 -5.24 2.01
N LEU A 165 -3.91 -4.53 2.95
CA LEU A 165 -4.47 -3.26 3.43
C LEU A 165 -4.48 -2.24 2.30
N CYS A 166 -5.65 -1.69 1.95
CA CYS A 166 -5.75 -0.63 0.96
C CYS A 166 -5.14 0.69 1.45
N GLU A 167 -5.09 0.86 2.78
CA GLU A 167 -4.44 1.95 3.51
C GLU A 167 -3.97 1.44 4.88
N TYR A 168 -2.72 1.72 5.26
CA TYR A 168 -2.23 1.50 6.63
C TYR A 168 -1.13 2.51 6.97
N ALA A 169 -0.71 2.52 8.24
CA ALA A 169 0.41 3.33 8.71
C ALA A 169 0.33 4.82 8.30
N HIS A 170 -0.78 5.48 8.65
CA HIS A 170 -1.06 6.89 8.35
C HIS A 170 0.10 7.86 8.75
N ASP A 171 0.82 8.44 7.79
CA ASP A 171 2.04 9.25 8.02
C ASP A 171 1.79 10.76 8.17
N MET A 172 0.75 11.13 8.92
CA MET A 172 0.46 12.53 9.22
C MET A 172 1.42 13.12 10.26
N GLY A 173 2.27 14.04 9.81
CA GLY A 173 3.23 14.76 10.67
C GLY A 173 4.41 13.88 11.10
N ASN A 174 4.53 13.64 12.41
CA ASN A 174 5.55 12.74 12.98
C ASN A 174 4.86 11.44 13.40
N SER A 175 4.88 10.45 12.51
CA SER A 175 4.09 9.23 12.63
C SER A 175 4.91 7.97 12.29
N LEU A 176 4.30 6.98 11.62
CA LEU A 176 4.85 5.66 11.30
C LEU A 176 5.26 4.81 12.51
N GLY A 177 4.84 5.19 13.72
CA GLY A 177 5.08 4.43 14.94
C GLY A 177 4.46 3.03 14.87
N GLY A 178 5.26 2.00 15.16
CA GLY A 178 4.81 0.60 15.14
C GLY A 178 4.78 -0.04 13.75
N PHE A 179 5.34 0.60 12.73
CA PHE A 179 5.41 0.08 11.35
C PHE A 179 5.98 -1.35 11.28
N GLY A 180 7.04 -1.64 12.04
CA GLY A 180 7.66 -2.96 12.11
C GLY A 180 6.73 -4.09 12.53
N LYS A 181 5.67 -3.81 13.31
CA LYS A 181 4.69 -4.84 13.70
C LYS A 181 3.91 -5.36 12.50
N TYR A 182 3.58 -4.48 11.54
CA TYR A 182 2.92 -4.89 10.30
C TYR A 182 3.84 -5.81 9.50
N TRP A 183 5.10 -5.40 9.30
CA TRP A 183 6.06 -6.16 8.51
C TRP A 183 6.44 -7.50 9.12
N GLN A 184 6.49 -7.60 10.45
CA GLN A 184 6.62 -8.88 11.13
C GLN A 184 5.42 -9.80 10.82
N ALA A 185 4.20 -9.28 10.92
CA ALA A 185 2.99 -10.06 10.62
C ALA A 185 2.90 -10.46 9.12
N PHE A 186 3.30 -9.57 8.21
CA PHE A 186 3.32 -9.86 6.77
C PHE A 186 4.31 -10.98 6.41
N ARG A 187 5.45 -11.07 7.11
CA ARG A 187 6.43 -12.14 6.92
C ARG A 187 6.05 -13.44 7.62
N GLU A 188 5.34 -13.37 8.74
CA GLU A 188 4.97 -14.53 9.55
C GLU A 188 3.72 -15.26 9.02
N ILE A 189 2.81 -14.55 8.33
CA ILE A 189 1.50 -15.08 7.96
C ILE A 189 1.27 -14.96 6.45
N ASP A 190 1.31 -16.08 5.74
CA ASP A 190 1.26 -16.17 4.26
C ASP A 190 0.09 -15.39 3.62
N ARG A 191 -1.08 -15.38 4.25
CA ARG A 191 -2.28 -14.69 3.74
C ARG A 191 -2.24 -13.16 3.94
N LEU A 192 -1.33 -12.64 4.76
CA LEU A 192 -1.14 -11.19 4.94
C LEU A 192 -0.10 -10.67 3.95
N GLN A 193 -0.55 -10.30 2.75
CA GLN A 193 0.33 -10.00 1.61
C GLN A 193 0.72 -8.51 1.54
N GLY A 194 0.81 -7.83 2.69
CA GLY A 194 1.24 -6.42 2.78
C GLY A 194 0.10 -5.40 2.73
N GLY A 195 0.39 -4.24 2.12
CA GLY A 195 -0.56 -3.13 2.03
C GLY A 195 0.06 -1.83 1.48
N PHE A 196 -0.77 -0.80 1.34
CA PHE A 196 -0.38 0.53 0.86
C PHE A 196 -0.32 1.55 2.00
N ILE A 197 0.83 2.19 2.19
CA ILE A 197 0.99 3.24 3.21
C ILE A 197 0.14 4.44 2.82
N TRP A 198 -0.56 5.05 3.78
CA TRP A 198 -1.21 6.34 3.59
C TRP A 198 -0.33 7.48 4.10
N ASP A 199 0.26 8.33 3.26
CA ASP A 199 0.33 8.25 1.80
C ASP A 199 1.72 8.69 1.27
N TRP A 200 1.85 8.94 -0.03
CA TRP A 200 3.16 9.24 -0.60
C TRP A 200 3.64 10.66 -0.26
N VAL A 201 2.81 11.68 -0.49
CA VAL A 201 3.25 13.09 -0.48
C VAL A 201 2.25 14.01 0.18
N ASP A 202 2.76 14.90 1.02
CA ASP A 202 1.95 15.99 1.60
C ASP A 202 1.28 16.84 0.50
N GLN A 203 -0.03 17.03 0.61
CA GLN A 203 -0.80 17.90 -0.28
C GLN A 203 -0.75 19.36 0.22
N GLY A 204 0.46 19.85 0.46
CA GLY A 204 0.73 21.24 0.85
C GLY A 204 0.95 22.13 -0.37
N LEU A 205 0.20 23.22 -0.48
CA LEU A 205 0.32 24.17 -1.60
C LEU A 205 1.26 25.32 -1.23
N LEU A 206 2.10 25.75 -2.16
CA LEU A 206 3.01 26.87 -1.90
C LEU A 206 2.22 28.20 -1.82
N LYS A 207 2.33 28.89 -0.69
CA LYS A 207 1.79 30.23 -0.46
C LYS A 207 2.80 31.06 0.34
N ASP A 208 3.15 32.24 -0.18
CA ASP A 208 4.06 33.18 0.48
C ASP A 208 5.38 32.55 0.98
N GLY A 209 5.92 31.60 0.20
CA GLY A 209 7.15 30.88 0.52
C GLY A 209 7.02 29.71 1.50
N ASN A 210 5.81 29.39 1.97
CA ASN A 210 5.54 28.28 2.89
C ASN A 210 4.54 27.29 2.28
N TYR A 211 4.54 26.04 2.77
CA TYR A 211 3.49 25.09 2.43
C TYR A 211 2.26 25.36 3.31
N ALA A 212 1.17 25.74 2.65
CA ALA A 212 -0.14 26.00 3.21
C ALA A 212 -1.05 24.77 3.09
N TYR A 213 -2.04 24.69 3.98
CA TYR A 213 -3.03 23.62 4.04
C TYR A 213 -4.45 24.20 4.21
N GLY A 214 -5.44 23.36 4.52
CA GLY A 214 -6.85 23.77 4.64
C GLY A 214 -7.04 25.01 5.53
N GLY A 215 -7.78 26.00 5.02
CA GLY A 215 -8.08 27.27 5.67
C GLY A 215 -7.09 28.39 5.35
N ASP A 216 -5.86 28.10 4.92
CA ASP A 216 -4.87 29.13 4.62
C ASP A 216 -5.23 29.93 3.35
N PHE A 217 -6.09 29.41 2.48
CA PHE A 217 -6.61 30.11 1.31
C PHE A 217 -7.98 30.79 1.57
N GLY A 218 -8.46 30.76 2.81
CA GLY A 218 -9.77 31.33 3.20
C GLY A 218 -10.96 30.40 2.99
N ASP A 219 -10.71 29.16 2.57
CA ASP A 219 -11.66 28.08 2.36
C ASP A 219 -12.36 27.66 3.68
N LYS A 220 -13.70 27.52 3.61
CA LYS A 220 -14.57 27.16 4.74
C LYS A 220 -15.79 26.35 4.24
N PRO A 221 -16.14 25.20 4.88
CA PRO A 221 -15.36 24.52 5.92
C PRO A 221 -14.01 24.00 5.37
N ASN A 222 -13.10 23.61 6.27
CA ASN A 222 -11.84 22.95 5.92
C ASN A 222 -11.39 22.01 7.04
N ASP A 223 -10.53 21.05 6.69
CA ASP A 223 -9.98 20.03 7.61
C ASP A 223 -8.50 20.27 7.94
N ARG A 224 -8.04 21.51 7.81
CA ARG A 224 -6.70 21.97 8.21
C ARG A 224 -5.59 21.09 7.62
N GLN A 225 -4.66 20.62 8.45
CA GLN A 225 -3.47 19.88 8.04
C GLN A 225 -3.74 18.38 7.76
N PHE A 226 -5.00 17.94 7.75
CA PHE A 226 -5.38 16.55 7.45
C PHE A 226 -5.02 16.11 6.02
N SER A 227 -4.59 17.05 5.16
CA SER A 227 -4.03 16.79 3.83
C SER A 227 -2.50 16.57 3.79
N LEU A 228 -1.82 16.62 4.95
CA LEU A 228 -0.37 16.49 5.07
C LEU A 228 0.02 15.13 5.68
N ASN A 229 -0.14 14.05 4.91
CA ASN A 229 -0.04 12.66 5.36
C ASN A 229 1.12 11.88 4.71
N GLY A 230 1.99 12.57 3.96
CA GLY A 230 2.91 11.90 3.05
C GLY A 230 4.23 11.49 3.68
N LEU A 231 4.83 10.40 3.22
CA LEU A 231 6.21 10.03 3.53
C LEU A 231 7.25 11.05 3.05
N VAL A 232 6.88 11.91 2.10
CA VAL A 232 7.69 13.03 1.61
C VAL A 232 6.94 14.35 1.69
N PHE A 233 7.69 15.43 1.88
CA PHE A 233 7.17 16.80 1.76
C PHE A 233 6.75 17.12 0.31
N PRO A 234 6.01 18.23 0.05
CA PRO A 234 5.51 18.53 -1.30
C PRO A 234 6.60 18.63 -2.39
N ASN A 235 7.82 19.04 -2.03
CA ASN A 235 9.01 19.07 -2.91
C ASN A 235 9.74 17.72 -3.08
N ARG A 236 9.19 16.63 -2.53
CA ARG A 236 9.76 15.28 -2.49
C ARG A 236 11.00 15.16 -1.61
N GLN A 237 11.20 16.08 -0.66
CA GLN A 237 12.19 15.86 0.39
C GLN A 237 11.68 14.77 1.34
N ALA A 238 12.50 13.75 1.60
CA ALA A 238 12.15 12.64 2.47
C ALA A 238 11.89 13.10 3.91
N LYS A 239 10.81 12.60 4.52
CA LYS A 239 10.62 12.67 5.98
C LYS A 239 11.37 11.52 6.66
N PRO A 240 11.65 11.61 7.99
CA PRO A 240 12.29 10.52 8.73
C PRO A 240 11.56 9.18 8.61
N ALA A 241 10.23 9.20 8.52
CA ALA A 241 9.38 8.03 8.35
C ALA A 241 9.74 7.18 7.12
N LEU A 242 10.18 7.81 6.02
CA LEU A 242 10.58 7.09 4.80
C LEU A 242 11.77 6.15 5.03
N ARG A 243 12.66 6.47 5.98
CA ARG A 243 13.79 5.59 6.35
C ARG A 243 13.31 4.34 7.09
N GLU A 244 12.33 4.49 7.98
CA GLU A 244 11.68 3.38 8.68
C GLU A 244 10.96 2.46 7.69
N ALA A 245 10.23 3.06 6.72
CA ALA A 245 9.59 2.33 5.64
C ALA A 245 10.60 1.49 4.84
N LYS A 246 11.68 2.13 4.37
CA LYS A 246 12.76 1.48 3.61
C LYS A 246 13.38 0.30 4.36
N TYR A 247 13.67 0.47 5.66
CA TYR A 247 14.29 -0.58 6.48
C TYR A 247 13.39 -1.81 6.56
N TRP A 248 12.13 -1.64 6.93
CA TRP A 248 11.22 -2.78 7.10
C TRP A 248 10.83 -3.45 5.78
N GLN A 249 10.81 -2.68 4.68
CA GLN A 249 10.55 -3.13 3.31
C GLN A 249 11.76 -3.76 2.60
N GLN A 250 12.92 -3.88 3.24
CA GLN A 250 14.09 -4.48 2.60
C GLN A 250 13.84 -5.92 2.15
N TYR A 251 14.41 -6.30 1.00
CA TYR A 251 14.28 -7.64 0.40
C TYR A 251 15.29 -8.65 0.93
N TYR A 252 16.25 -8.23 1.75
CA TYR A 252 17.25 -9.12 2.33
C TYR A 252 17.06 -9.16 3.84
N GLN A 253 16.78 -10.35 4.38
CA GLN A 253 16.71 -10.56 5.82
C GLN A 253 18.04 -11.07 6.34
N PHE A 254 18.35 -10.69 7.59
CA PHE A 254 19.59 -11.03 8.25
C PHE A 254 19.30 -11.65 9.61
N GLU A 255 19.83 -12.84 9.87
CA GLU A 255 19.77 -13.49 11.17
C GLU A 255 21.19 -13.73 11.70
N LEU A 256 21.43 -13.36 12.96
CA LEU A 256 22.72 -13.61 13.61
C LEU A 256 22.70 -14.97 14.31
N GLU A 257 23.63 -15.84 13.95
CA GLU A 257 23.82 -17.13 14.60
C GLU A 257 24.69 -16.97 15.83
N LYS A 258 24.14 -17.38 16.98
CA LYS A 258 24.76 -17.20 18.30
C LYS A 258 24.96 -18.54 18.98
N ASN A 259 26.10 -18.69 19.65
CA ASN A 259 26.32 -19.83 20.54
C ASN A 259 25.54 -19.66 21.87
N PRO A 260 25.51 -20.68 22.76
CA PRO A 260 24.80 -20.58 24.05
C PRO A 260 25.28 -19.46 24.99
N LEU A 261 26.47 -18.89 24.74
CA LEU A 261 27.02 -17.75 25.48
C LEU A 261 26.62 -16.40 24.84
N GLY A 262 25.84 -16.41 23.77
CA GLY A 262 25.39 -15.23 23.04
C GLY A 262 26.41 -14.65 22.06
N GLN A 263 27.55 -15.33 21.85
CA GLN A 263 28.58 -14.88 20.92
C GLN A 263 28.15 -15.19 19.49
N VAL A 264 28.19 -14.16 18.64
CA VAL A 264 27.90 -14.27 17.21
C VAL A 264 29.10 -14.92 16.52
N PHE A 265 28.85 -15.98 15.73
CA PHE A 265 29.90 -16.67 14.96
C PHE A 265 29.61 -16.75 13.46
N ALA A 266 28.35 -16.55 13.06
CA ALA A 266 27.91 -16.49 11.68
C ALA A 266 26.67 -15.61 11.57
N PHE A 267 26.26 -15.33 10.33
CA PHE A 267 24.95 -14.75 10.03
C PHE A 267 24.40 -15.42 8.76
N THR A 268 23.08 -15.53 8.69
CA THR A 268 22.35 -15.99 7.51
C THR A 268 21.76 -14.79 6.79
N VAL A 269 21.79 -14.83 5.45
CA VAL A 269 21.13 -13.85 4.58
C VAL A 269 20.09 -14.58 3.74
N THR A 270 18.86 -14.05 3.74
CA THR A 270 17.69 -14.59 3.04
C THR A 270 17.30 -13.62 1.93
N ASN A 271 16.98 -14.12 0.73
CA ASN A 271 16.63 -13.30 -0.43
C ASN A 271 15.12 -13.35 -0.69
N GLU A 272 14.37 -12.35 -0.22
CA GLU A 272 12.92 -12.26 -0.40
C GLU A 272 12.50 -11.84 -1.82
N TYR A 273 13.44 -11.64 -2.77
CA TYR A 273 13.06 -11.48 -4.17
C TYR A 273 12.44 -12.77 -4.70
N LEU A 274 11.31 -12.62 -5.40
CA LEU A 274 10.57 -13.75 -5.97
C LEU A 274 11.07 -14.21 -7.35
N PHE A 275 11.80 -13.36 -8.08
CA PHE A 275 12.14 -13.66 -9.48
C PHE A 275 13.61 -13.41 -9.85
N ARG A 276 14.32 -12.58 -9.09
CA ARG A 276 15.72 -12.24 -9.39
C ARG A 276 16.68 -12.81 -8.37
N SER A 277 17.78 -13.35 -8.87
CA SER A 277 18.98 -13.63 -8.09
C SER A 277 19.68 -12.32 -7.71
N THR A 278 20.63 -12.40 -6.79
CA THR A 278 21.57 -11.31 -6.55
C THR A 278 22.61 -11.26 -7.67
N ASP A 279 22.52 -10.24 -8.52
CA ASP A 279 23.44 -9.97 -9.61
C ASP A 279 24.00 -8.54 -9.55
N ASN A 280 23.58 -7.76 -8.55
CA ASN A 280 23.99 -6.37 -8.35
C ASN A 280 24.15 -6.01 -6.87
N GLU A 281 24.40 -7.02 -6.01
CA GLU A 281 24.46 -6.85 -4.56
C GLU A 281 25.82 -7.20 -3.99
N LYS A 282 26.34 -6.28 -3.18
CA LYS A 282 27.54 -6.46 -2.37
C LYS A 282 27.19 -6.22 -0.92
N LEU A 283 27.43 -7.21 -0.08
CA LEU A 283 27.31 -7.10 1.37
C LEU A 283 28.61 -6.53 1.94
N CYS A 284 28.54 -5.36 2.56
CA CYS A 284 29.62 -4.79 3.35
C CYS A 284 29.28 -4.96 4.84
N TYR A 285 30.20 -5.53 5.63
CA TYR A 285 29.96 -5.81 7.05
C TYR A 285 31.19 -5.47 7.90
N GLN A 286 30.94 -4.97 9.11
CA GLN A 286 31.96 -4.43 10.01
C GLN A 286 31.75 -4.93 11.43
N LEU A 287 32.86 -5.23 12.13
CA LEU A 287 32.91 -5.42 13.56
C LEU A 287 33.47 -4.16 14.20
N THR A 288 32.73 -3.58 15.15
CA THR A 288 33.14 -2.36 15.85
C THR A 288 33.11 -2.57 17.36
N ASN A 289 33.93 -1.82 18.10
CA ASN A 289 33.85 -1.74 19.57
C ASN A 289 33.00 -0.55 20.05
N GLY A 290 32.27 0.11 19.14
CA GLY A 290 31.52 1.35 19.40
C GLY A 290 32.33 2.64 19.26
N LEU A 291 33.66 2.58 19.14
CA LEU A 291 34.54 3.73 18.91
C LEU A 291 35.26 3.65 17.56
N GLU A 292 35.70 2.46 17.16
CA GLU A 292 36.42 2.22 15.92
C GLU A 292 36.00 0.91 15.25
N VAL A 293 36.32 0.79 13.96
CA VAL A 293 36.18 -0.44 13.18
C VAL A 293 37.38 -1.33 13.50
N LEU A 294 37.11 -2.50 14.08
CA LEU A 294 38.14 -3.50 14.38
C LEU A 294 38.43 -4.39 13.18
N TRP A 295 37.41 -4.63 12.36
CA TRP A 295 37.49 -5.48 11.19
C TRP A 295 36.35 -5.15 10.23
N GLU A 296 36.63 -5.18 8.94
CA GLU A 296 35.65 -4.97 7.87
C GLU A 296 35.92 -5.91 6.70
N ASN A 297 34.86 -6.28 6.00
CA ASN A 297 34.98 -7.09 4.80
C ASN A 297 33.79 -6.87 3.88
N GLU A 298 33.94 -7.36 2.65
CA GLU A 298 32.93 -7.29 1.60
C GLU A 298 32.73 -8.67 0.98
N LEU A 299 31.48 -8.98 0.64
CA LEU A 299 31.09 -10.21 -0.04
C LEU A 299 30.14 -9.87 -1.18
N ILE A 300 30.49 -10.26 -2.41
CA ILE A 300 29.54 -10.24 -3.52
C ILE A 300 28.51 -11.33 -3.26
N LEU A 301 27.23 -10.97 -3.20
CA LEU A 301 26.16 -11.93 -2.98
C LEU A 301 25.87 -12.66 -4.29
N ASN A 302 25.75 -13.99 -4.21
CA ASN A 302 25.36 -14.85 -5.33
C ASN A 302 24.32 -15.88 -4.82
N MET A 303 23.11 -15.39 -4.61
CA MET A 303 21.97 -16.13 -4.07
C MET A 303 20.86 -16.16 -5.13
N PRO A 304 20.19 -17.31 -5.34
CA PRO A 304 19.00 -17.36 -6.20
C PRO A 304 17.85 -16.53 -5.58
N ALA A 305 16.80 -16.28 -6.36
CA ALA A 305 15.52 -15.87 -5.81
C ALA A 305 14.97 -17.00 -4.92
N GLU A 306 14.24 -16.67 -3.86
CA GLU A 306 13.51 -17.68 -3.07
C GLU A 306 12.15 -18.04 -3.70
N GLY A 307 11.67 -17.24 -4.66
CA GLY A 307 10.43 -17.53 -5.40
C GLY A 307 10.62 -18.45 -6.61
N LEU A 308 9.79 -19.51 -6.65
CA LEU A 308 9.68 -20.65 -7.59
C LEU A 308 10.57 -21.86 -7.31
#